data_AF-A0A7G2CDF6-F1
#
_entry.id   AF-A0A7G2CDF6-F1
#
_cell.length_a   1.000
_cell.length_b   1.000
_cell.length_c   1.000
_cell.angle_alpha   90.00
_cell.angle_beta   90.00
_cell.angle_gamma   90.00
#
_symmetry.space_group_name_H-M   'P 1'
#
loop_
_entity.id
_entity.type
_entity.pdbx_description
1 polymer ?
#
loop_
_entity_poly.entity_id
_entity_poly.type
_entity_poly.pdbx_seq_one_letter_code
_entity_poly.pdbx_strand_id
1 'polypeptide(L)'
;MVCNADVHLSPTSFSVKAVQGMFSAMEAKGNGAQPLALALTRHESDNVADAPLVYDYRGSHDAFILKPPLPLDVLAGVTHPQNCYQSENIVIHELKKGGYTVLNPCLDLILVHQHAVDLRQWRPSVDSSRYGRAHPMDSAAALRFIQNM
;
A
#
# COMPACT_ATOMS: atom_id res chain seq x y z
N MET A 1 -2.17 -14.67 1.96
CA MET A 1 -1.25 -13.71 1.34
C MET A 1 0.08 -14.40 1.18
N VAL A 2 0.53 -14.64 -0.06
CA VAL A 2 1.91 -15.04 -0.34
C VAL A 2 2.58 -13.78 -0.85
N CYS A 3 3.38 -13.15 0.00
CA CYS A 3 4.24 -12.05 -0.43
C CYS A 3 5.58 -12.68 -0.81
N ASN A 4 5.99 -12.61 -2.07
CA ASN A 4 7.39 -12.87 -2.43
C ASN A 4 8.23 -11.64 -2.14
N ALA A 5 8.17 -11.14 -0.91
CA ALA A 5 8.86 -9.93 -0.50
C ALA A 5 9.31 -10.06 0.95
N ASP A 6 10.54 -9.65 1.20
CA ASP A 6 11.06 -9.41 2.53
C ASP A 6 10.41 -8.12 3.08
N VAL A 7 10.07 -8.13 4.36
CA VAL A 7 9.50 -6.94 5.02
C VAL A 7 10.59 -6.31 5.85
N HIS A 8 11.01 -5.11 5.45
CA HIS A 8 11.92 -4.28 6.23
C HIS A 8 11.12 -3.34 7.13
N LEU A 9 11.42 -3.42 8.42
CA LEU A 9 10.82 -2.60 9.46
C LEU A 9 11.87 -1.64 9.97
N SER A 10 11.57 -0.34 9.98
CA SER A 10 12.45 0.65 10.58
C SER A 10 12.65 0.35 12.07
N PRO A 11 13.89 0.09 12.54
CA PRO A 11 14.12 -0.26 13.93
C PRO A 11 13.85 0.90 14.90
N THR A 12 13.81 2.14 14.40
CA THR A 12 13.68 3.35 15.22
C THR A 12 12.27 3.94 15.19
N SER A 13 11.50 3.71 14.14
CA SER A 13 10.21 4.37 13.93
C SER A 13 9.04 3.42 13.68
N PHE A 14 9.28 2.17 13.24
CA PHE A 14 8.20 1.22 13.04
C PHE A 14 7.64 0.70 14.37
N SER A 15 6.31 0.56 14.41
CA SER A 15 5.62 -0.07 15.53
C SER A 15 4.37 -0.77 15.05
N VAL A 16 4.26 -2.08 15.34
CA VAL A 16 3.02 -2.84 15.12
C VAL A 16 1.85 -2.19 15.85
N LYS A 17 2.08 -1.66 17.06
CA LYS A 17 1.06 -0.94 17.82
C LYS A 17 0.61 0.34 17.13
N ALA A 18 1.50 1.03 16.42
CA ALA A 18 1.13 2.21 15.64
C ALA A 18 0.22 1.82 14.47
N VAL A 19 0.57 0.76 13.73
CA VAL A 19 -0.28 0.23 12.64
C VAL A 19 -1.64 -0.20 13.17
N GLN A 20 -1.68 -0.98 14.27
CA GLN A 20 -2.94 -1.36 14.92
C GLN A 20 -3.75 -0.13 15.38
N GLY A 21 -3.07 0.87 15.95
CA GLY A 21 -3.67 2.12 16.37
C GLY A 21 -4.35 2.89 15.23
N MET A 22 -3.80 2.84 14.00
CA MET A 22 -4.44 3.44 12.82
C MET A 22 -5.79 2.77 12.52
N PHE A 23 -5.84 1.44 12.50
CA PHE A 23 -7.07 0.69 12.23
C PHE A 23 -8.09 0.92 13.36
N SER A 24 -7.68 0.84 14.62
CA SER A 24 -8.54 1.11 15.77
C SER A 24 -9.09 2.54 15.77
N ALA A 25 -8.27 3.52 15.38
CA ALA A 25 -8.69 4.93 15.31
C ALA A 25 -9.73 5.16 14.20
N MET A 26 -9.61 4.49 13.06
CA MET A 26 -10.63 4.55 12.01
C MET A 26 -11.93 3.87 12.43
N GLU A 27 -11.85 2.73 13.12
CA GLU A 27 -13.04 2.03 13.64
C GLU A 27 -13.78 2.83 14.72
N ALA A 28 -13.04 3.52 15.60
CA ALA A 28 -13.61 4.34 16.66
C ALA A 28 -14.47 5.51 16.15
N LYS A 29 -14.30 5.91 14.87
CA LYS A 29 -15.12 6.95 14.24
C LYS A 29 -16.55 6.49 13.87
N GLY A 30 -16.86 5.20 14.02
CA GLY A 30 -18.22 4.67 13.87
C GLY A 30 -18.74 4.58 12.44
N ASN A 31 -20.06 4.44 12.28
CA ASN A 31 -20.77 4.03 11.05
C ASN A 31 -20.73 5.03 9.86
N GLY A 32 -19.81 5.99 9.83
CA GLY A 32 -19.52 6.87 8.68
C GLY A 32 -18.03 6.98 8.35
N ALA A 33 -17.17 6.24 9.06
CA ALA A 33 -15.74 6.27 8.85
C ALA A 33 -15.37 5.51 7.57
N GLN A 34 -14.56 6.15 6.73
CA GLN A 34 -13.96 5.50 5.57
C GLN A 34 -13.05 4.35 6.03
N PRO A 35 -13.16 3.12 5.51
CA PRO A 35 -12.26 2.04 5.90
C PRO A 35 -10.81 2.36 5.50
N LEU A 36 -9.84 1.83 6.25
CA LEU A 36 -8.41 2.06 6.00
C LEU A 36 -7.81 0.97 5.12
N ALA A 37 -6.98 1.38 4.16
CA ALA A 37 -6.03 0.50 3.48
C ALA A 37 -4.64 1.13 3.50
N LEU A 38 -3.63 0.33 3.80
CA LEU A 38 -2.23 0.72 3.69
C LEU A 38 -1.66 0.12 2.41
N ALA A 39 -1.29 0.96 1.44
CA ALA A 39 -0.59 0.57 0.24
C ALA A 39 0.91 0.62 0.53
N LEU A 40 1.59 -0.53 0.49
CA LEU A 40 2.98 -0.66 0.90
C LEU A 40 3.93 -0.56 -0.30
N THR A 41 4.85 0.40 -0.25
CA THR A 41 5.80 0.63 -1.34
C THR A 41 6.86 -0.47 -1.36
N ARG A 42 7.08 -1.04 -2.54
CA ARG A 42 8.21 -1.90 -2.86
C ARG A 42 9.45 -1.06 -3.10
N HIS A 43 10.54 -1.49 -2.50
CA HIS A 43 11.90 -1.23 -2.94
C HIS A 43 12.42 -2.45 -3.72
N GLU A 44 12.93 -2.21 -4.92
CA GLU A 44 13.66 -3.23 -5.67
C GLU A 44 15.15 -3.06 -5.37
N SER A 45 15.75 -4.03 -4.69
CA SER A 45 17.20 -4.19 -4.68
C SER A 45 17.59 -5.65 -4.48
N ASP A 46 18.70 -6.03 -5.11
CA ASP A 46 19.39 -7.30 -4.91
C ASP A 46 20.28 -7.27 -3.65
N ASN A 47 20.44 -6.09 -3.02
CA ASN A 47 21.18 -5.89 -1.79
C ASN A 47 20.22 -5.48 -0.67
N VAL A 48 20.15 -6.30 0.38
CA VAL A 48 19.31 -6.10 1.57
C VAL A 48 19.63 -4.80 2.33
N ALA A 49 20.82 -4.23 2.14
CA ALA A 49 21.20 -2.93 2.71
C ALA A 49 20.65 -1.73 1.92
N ASP A 50 20.20 -1.93 0.69
CA ASP A 50 19.59 -0.90 -0.11
C ASP A 50 18.10 -0.82 0.26
N ALA A 51 17.79 0.08 1.19
CA ALA A 51 16.42 0.49 1.44
C ALA A 51 16.39 2.01 1.70
N PRO A 52 16.82 2.85 0.74
CA PRO A 52 16.67 4.29 0.89
C PRO A 52 15.19 4.63 1.09
N LEU A 53 14.91 5.41 2.12
CA LEU A 53 13.58 5.96 2.38
C LEU A 53 13.08 6.68 1.11
N VAL A 54 11.92 6.27 0.62
CA VAL A 54 11.34 6.80 -0.61
C VAL A 54 10.47 8.01 -0.24
N TYR A 55 10.99 9.21 -0.48
CA TYR A 55 10.30 10.47 -0.17
C TYR A 55 9.35 10.92 -1.29
N ASP A 56 9.66 10.59 -2.55
CA ASP A 56 8.81 10.87 -3.70
C ASP A 56 8.01 9.63 -4.11
N TYR A 57 6.72 9.79 -4.40
CA TYR A 57 5.93 8.69 -4.97
C TYR A 57 6.51 8.30 -6.33
N ARG A 58 7.03 7.06 -6.44
CA ARG A 58 7.57 6.50 -7.69
C ARG A 58 6.71 5.37 -8.28
N GLY A 59 5.51 5.14 -7.75
CA GLY A 59 4.72 3.93 -8.01
C GLY A 59 5.27 2.73 -7.25
N SER A 60 4.77 1.52 -7.57
CA SER A 60 5.27 0.24 -7.05
C SER A 60 4.73 -0.19 -5.67
N HIS A 61 3.42 -0.28 -5.50
CA HIS A 61 2.79 -0.87 -4.30
C HIS A 61 2.52 -2.37 -4.51
N ASP A 62 3.32 -3.23 -3.87
CA ASP A 62 3.23 -4.70 -4.08
C ASP A 62 2.36 -5.42 -3.05
N ALA A 63 2.08 -4.79 -1.90
CA ALA A 63 1.16 -5.36 -0.93
C ALA A 63 0.26 -4.30 -0.30
N PHE A 64 -0.88 -4.78 0.22
CA PHE A 64 -1.88 -3.97 0.86
C PHE A 64 -2.24 -4.57 2.22
N ILE A 65 -2.31 -3.74 3.27
CA ILE A 65 -2.85 -4.13 4.58
C ILE A 65 -4.22 -3.50 4.72
N LEU A 66 -5.23 -4.33 5.00
CA LEU A 66 -6.62 -3.94 5.10
C LEU A 66 -7.38 -4.90 6.01
N LYS A 67 -8.53 -4.46 6.54
CA LYS A 67 -9.40 -5.29 7.36
C LYS A 67 -10.43 -6.02 6.47
N PRO A 68 -10.51 -7.35 6.51
CA PRO A 68 -11.56 -8.08 5.80
C PRO A 68 -12.93 -7.96 6.51
N PRO A 69 -14.05 -8.19 5.79
CA PRO A 69 -14.14 -8.54 4.37
C PRO A 69 -13.97 -7.31 3.46
N LEU A 70 -13.45 -7.53 2.25
CA LEU A 70 -13.50 -6.51 1.21
C LEU A 70 -14.91 -6.47 0.59
N PRO A 71 -15.46 -5.26 0.32
CA PRO A 71 -16.67 -5.13 -0.46
C PRO A 71 -16.53 -5.81 -1.82
N LEU A 72 -17.58 -6.52 -2.25
CA LEU A 72 -17.59 -7.24 -3.52
C LEU A 72 -17.34 -6.32 -4.71
N ASP A 73 -17.82 -5.07 -4.66
CA ASP A 73 -17.60 -4.09 -5.73
C ASP A 73 -16.12 -3.72 -5.91
N VAL A 74 -15.38 -3.64 -4.79
CA VAL A 74 -13.93 -3.41 -4.84
C VAL A 74 -13.25 -4.63 -5.45
N LEU A 75 -13.61 -5.84 -5.02
CA LEU A 75 -13.04 -7.08 -5.57
C LEU A 75 -13.31 -7.23 -7.07
N ALA A 76 -14.54 -6.94 -7.51
CA ALA A 76 -14.92 -6.99 -8.91
C ALA A 76 -14.15 -5.95 -9.75
N GLY A 77 -13.97 -4.74 -9.22
CA GLY A 77 -13.25 -3.66 -9.90
C GLY A 77 -11.75 -3.91 -10.06
N VAL A 78 -11.12 -4.57 -9.08
CA VAL A 78 -9.67 -4.86 -9.11
C VAL A 78 -9.28 -5.80 -10.26
N THR A 79 -10.21 -6.60 -10.78
CA THR A 79 -9.96 -7.61 -11.82
C THR A 79 -9.04 -7.10 -12.94
N HIS A 80 -7.79 -7.59 -12.94
CA HIS A 80 -6.79 -7.35 -13.97
C HIS A 80 -5.85 -8.57 -14.06
N PRO A 81 -5.14 -8.79 -15.19
CA PRO A 81 -4.13 -9.84 -15.26
C PRO A 81 -3.00 -9.60 -14.25
N GLN A 82 -2.44 -10.66 -13.66
CA GLN A 82 -1.30 -10.56 -12.75
C GLN A 82 -0.04 -10.10 -13.50
N ASN A 83 0.93 -9.53 -12.77
CA ASN A 83 2.25 -9.13 -13.30
C ASN A 83 2.21 -8.05 -14.40
N CYS A 84 1.15 -7.25 -14.47
CA CYS A 84 1.08 -6.12 -15.39
C CYS A 84 1.63 -4.82 -14.77
N TYR A 85 2.28 -4.01 -15.60
CA TYR A 85 2.71 -2.67 -15.23
C TYR A 85 1.55 -1.81 -14.74
N GLN A 86 1.76 -1.11 -13.61
CA GLN A 86 0.79 -0.23 -12.96
C GLN A 86 -0.49 -0.92 -12.45
N SER A 87 -0.44 -2.24 -12.23
CA SER A 87 -1.54 -2.99 -11.63
C SER A 87 -1.93 -2.48 -10.24
N GLU A 88 -0.96 -2.00 -9.47
CA GLU A 88 -1.20 -1.40 -8.15
C GLU A 88 -2.10 -0.15 -8.21
N ASN A 89 -2.04 0.59 -9.32
CA ASN A 89 -2.84 1.80 -9.50
C ASN A 89 -4.33 1.45 -9.56
N ILE A 90 -4.66 0.30 -10.15
CA ILE A 90 -6.03 -0.22 -10.21
C ILE A 90 -6.54 -0.54 -8.82
N VAL A 91 -5.73 -1.20 -8.00
CA VAL A 91 -6.08 -1.53 -6.62
C VAL A 91 -6.33 -0.26 -5.81
N ILE A 92 -5.42 0.72 -5.88
CA ILE A 92 -5.58 2.00 -5.17
C ILE A 92 -6.81 2.76 -5.69
N HIS A 93 -7.07 2.74 -7.00
CA HIS A 93 -8.22 3.39 -7.62
C HIS A 93 -9.54 2.80 -7.09
N GLU A 94 -9.69 1.47 -7.14
CA GLU A 94 -10.94 0.81 -6.73
C GLU A 94 -11.15 0.89 -5.21
N LEU A 95 -10.10 0.85 -4.39
CA LEU A 95 -10.19 1.13 -2.96
C LEU A 95 -10.72 2.55 -2.70
N LYS A 96 -10.15 3.56 -3.36
CA LYS A 96 -10.61 4.96 -3.20
C LYS A 96 -12.05 5.14 -3.69
N LYS A 97 -12.42 4.54 -4.81
CA LYS A 97 -13.79 4.53 -5.34
C LYS A 97 -14.76 3.84 -4.37
N GLY A 98 -14.32 2.78 -3.69
CA GLY A 98 -15.05 2.12 -2.60
C GLY A 98 -15.05 2.89 -1.28
N GLY A 99 -14.54 4.13 -1.25
CA GLY A 99 -14.55 5.00 -0.08
C GLY A 99 -13.45 4.70 0.94
N TYR A 100 -12.39 3.97 0.59
CA TYR A 100 -11.27 3.75 1.50
C TYR A 100 -10.36 4.97 1.61
N THR A 101 -9.89 5.23 2.82
CA THR A 101 -8.68 6.03 3.06
C THR A 101 -7.48 5.17 2.73
N VAL A 102 -6.71 5.53 1.70
CA VAL A 102 -5.51 4.79 1.28
C VAL A 102 -4.24 5.56 1.64
N LEU A 103 -3.44 5.01 2.56
CA LEU A 103 -2.19 5.62 3.05
C LEU A 103 -0.98 4.76 2.71
N ASN A 104 0.22 5.33 2.74
CA ASN A 104 1.47 4.64 2.40
C ASN A 104 2.55 4.92 3.46
N PRO A 105 2.67 4.07 4.50
CA PRO A 105 3.61 4.27 5.60
C PRO A 105 5.06 3.85 5.25
N CYS A 106 5.50 4.07 4.01
CA CYS A 106 6.78 3.55 3.50
C CYS A 106 8.03 4.19 4.09
N LEU A 107 7.89 5.19 4.96
CA LEU A 107 9.03 5.67 5.74
C LEU A 107 9.34 4.79 6.96
N ASP A 108 8.43 3.90 7.34
CA ASP A 108 8.62 2.96 8.46
C ASP A 108 8.53 1.50 8.04
N LEU A 109 7.72 1.19 7.02
CA LEU A 109 7.50 -0.16 6.55
C LEU A 109 7.77 -0.24 5.04
N ILE A 110 8.85 -0.94 4.68
CA ILE A 110 9.30 -1.09 3.30
C ILE A 110 9.18 -2.58 2.94
N LEU A 111 8.68 -2.84 1.74
CA LEU A 111 8.77 -4.18 1.15
C LEU A 111 10.02 -4.23 0.28
N VAL A 112 10.90 -5.20 0.50
CA VAL A 112 12.02 -5.48 -0.40
C VAL A 112 11.64 -6.71 -1.20
N HIS A 113 11.48 -6.53 -2.50
CA HIS A 113 11.19 -7.64 -3.41
C HIS A 113 12.48 -7.98 -4.14
N GLN A 114 13.00 -9.19 -3.89
CA GLN A 114 14.09 -9.75 -4.68
C GLN A 114 13.51 -10.36 -5.96
N HIS A 115 13.87 -9.79 -7.11
CA HIS A 115 13.45 -10.32 -8.40
C HIS A 115 14.26 -11.59 -8.72
N ALA A 116 13.69 -12.75 -8.42
CA ALA A 116 14.31 -14.03 -8.77
C ALA A 116 14.13 -14.41 -10.26
N VAL A 117 13.21 -13.76 -10.97
CA VAL A 117 12.89 -14.04 -12.37
C VAL A 117 12.74 -12.74 -13.17
N ASP A 118 13.41 -12.64 -14.31
CA ASP A 118 13.39 -11.47 -15.23
C ASP A 118 12.07 -11.32 -16.02
N LEU A 119 10.95 -11.80 -15.45
CA LEU A 119 9.62 -11.66 -16.04
C LEU A 119 9.07 -10.27 -15.76
N ARG A 120 9.48 -9.30 -16.57
CA ARG A 120 9.01 -7.92 -16.48
C ARG A 120 8.10 -7.57 -17.65
N GLN A 121 6.80 -7.42 -17.41
CA GLN A 121 5.88 -6.87 -18.41
C GLN A 121 5.73 -5.36 -18.20
N TRP A 122 6.71 -4.59 -18.67
CA TRP A 122 6.82 -3.15 -18.40
C TRP A 122 5.77 -2.28 -19.09
N ARG A 123 5.24 -2.70 -20.25
CA ARG A 123 4.35 -1.87 -21.07
C ARG A 123 3.40 -2.73 -21.93
N PRO A 124 2.22 -2.21 -22.27
CA PRO A 124 1.64 -0.94 -21.80
C PRO A 124 1.15 -1.03 -20.34
N SER A 125 0.75 0.12 -19.75
CA SER A 125 0.01 0.12 -18.49
C SER A 125 -1.25 -0.72 -18.63
N VAL A 126 -1.64 -1.41 -17.56
CA VAL A 126 -2.85 -2.23 -17.55
C VAL A 126 -4.10 -1.42 -17.88
N ASP A 127 -4.21 -0.21 -17.33
CA ASP A 127 -5.25 0.77 -17.62
C ASP A 127 -4.87 2.14 -17.05
N SER A 128 -4.43 3.04 -17.92
CA SER A 128 -3.99 4.38 -17.51
C SER A 128 -5.13 5.29 -17.04
N SER A 129 -6.40 4.95 -17.31
CA SER A 129 -7.56 5.75 -16.88
C SER A 129 -7.87 5.55 -15.39
N ARG A 130 -7.52 4.38 -14.85
CA ARG A 130 -7.71 4.00 -13.45
C ARG A 130 -6.46 4.26 -12.62
N TYR A 131 -5.96 5.50 -12.69
CA TYR A 131 -4.77 5.91 -11.95
C TYR A 131 -5.08 6.17 -10.47
N GLY A 132 -4.32 5.54 -9.58
CA GLY A 132 -4.39 5.72 -8.13
C GLY A 132 -2.99 5.99 -7.56
N ARG A 133 -2.90 6.78 -6.48
CA ARG A 133 -1.64 7.04 -5.76
C ARG A 133 -1.86 7.16 -4.25
N ALA A 134 -0.89 6.75 -3.46
CA ALA A 134 -0.84 6.94 -2.01
C ALA A 134 0.51 7.59 -1.65
N HIS A 135 0.47 8.79 -1.09
CA HIS A 135 1.68 9.57 -0.82
C HIS A 135 2.51 8.94 0.31
N PRO A 136 3.85 8.83 0.14
CA PRO A 136 4.75 8.41 1.19
C PRO A 136 4.57 9.20 2.49
N MET A 137 4.56 8.49 3.61
CA MET A 137 4.54 9.06 4.96
C MET A 137 5.11 8.08 5.98
N ASP A 138 5.38 8.56 7.18
CA ASP A 138 5.65 7.72 8.35
C ASP A 138 4.33 7.34 9.07
N SER A 139 4.40 6.33 9.93
CA SER A 139 3.27 5.80 10.70
C SER A 139 2.71 6.83 11.67
N ALA A 140 3.56 7.69 12.25
CA ALA A 140 3.09 8.72 13.17
C ALA A 140 2.29 9.79 12.42
N ALA A 141 2.71 10.18 11.22
CA ALA A 141 2.02 11.09 10.32
C ALA A 141 0.70 10.49 9.83
N ALA A 142 0.69 9.20 9.46
CA ALA A 142 -0.51 8.48 9.09
C ALA A 142 -1.55 8.47 10.23
N LEU A 143 -1.12 8.20 11.46
CA LEU A 143 -2.01 8.20 12.62
C LEU A 143 -2.55 9.60 12.91
N ARG A 144 -1.71 10.64 12.86
CA ARG A 144 -2.17 12.04 13.02
C ARG A 144 -3.16 12.44 11.94
N PHE A 145 -2.91 12.04 10.70
CA PHE A 145 -3.83 12.28 9.58
C PHE A 145 -5.21 11.67 9.87
N ILE A 146 -5.23 10.40 10.27
CA ILE A 146 -6.45 9.69 10.67
C ILE A 146 -7.17 10.41 11.82
N GLN A 147 -6.45 10.83 12.86
CA GLN A 147 -7.04 11.51 14.02
C GLN A 147 -7.66 12.87 13.69
N ASN A 148 -7.17 13.55 12.64
CA ASN A 148 -7.62 14.88 12.22
C ASN A 148 -8.70 14.88 11.12
N MET A 149 -9.02 13.72 10.53
CA MET A 149 -10.15 13.56 9.60
C MET A 149 -11.51 13.72 10.32
#